data_AF-A0A410GEJ3-F1
#
_entry.id   AF-A0A410GEJ3-F1
#
_cell.length_a   1.000
_cell.length_b   1.000
_cell.length_c   1.000
_cell.angle_alpha   90.00
_cell.angle_beta   90.00
_cell.angle_gamma   90.00
#
_symmetry.space_group_name_H-M   'P 1'
#
loop_
_entity.id
_entity.type
_entity.pdbx_description
1 polymer ?
#
loop_
_entity_poly.entity_id
_entity_poly.type
_entity_poly.pdbx_seq_one_letter_code
_entity_poly.pdbx_strand_id
1 'polypeptide(L)'
;MRTHALKREEAKFRHQLHHALLKKRKLALRLGNLTHADWRLKPASATDLLKGKKTLEELTDADVELDLRQKGVDMRIGLDIASLTFKQQVSKIVLVAGDADFVPAAKLARREGIDFVLDPMWRPIPDDLNEHIDGLRSVCPRPDPRSRGSAQVVESGEA
;
A
#
# COMPACT_ATOMS: atom_id res chain seq x y z
N MET A 1 28.72 -7.60 -2.57
CA MET A 1 27.37 -7.37 -3.13
C MET A 1 26.52 -8.63 -2.96
N ARG A 2 25.89 -8.80 -1.78
CA ARG A 2 25.10 -10.00 -1.48
C ARG A 2 23.64 -9.79 -1.91
N THR A 3 23.19 -10.67 -2.79
CA THR A 3 21.80 -10.95 -3.18
C THR A 3 20.96 -11.36 -1.95
N HIS A 4 20.54 -10.39 -1.14
CA HIS A 4 19.70 -10.66 0.04
C HIS A 4 18.19 -10.67 -0.26
N ALA A 5 17.75 -10.19 -1.43
CA ALA A 5 16.32 -10.10 -1.77
C ALA A 5 15.65 -11.43 -2.17
N LEU A 6 16.41 -12.51 -2.37
CA LEU A 6 15.92 -13.77 -2.95
C LEU A 6 15.63 -14.90 -1.93
N LYS A 7 15.69 -14.65 -0.62
CA LYS A 7 15.65 -15.73 0.39
C LYS A 7 14.45 -15.78 1.34
N ARG A 8 13.45 -14.89 1.26
CA ARG A 8 12.22 -15.06 2.05
C ARG A 8 11.17 -15.81 1.25
N GLU A 9 10.65 -16.91 1.81
CA GLU A 9 9.51 -17.67 1.26
C GLU A 9 8.32 -16.74 0.95
N GLU A 10 8.15 -15.67 1.71
CA GLU A 10 7.15 -14.62 1.44
C GLU A 10 7.30 -13.96 0.06
N ALA A 11 8.54 -13.69 -0.37
CA ALA A 11 8.78 -13.07 -1.67
C ALA A 11 8.43 -14.04 -2.82
N LYS A 12 8.78 -15.32 -2.69
CA LYS A 12 8.39 -16.36 -3.65
C LYS A 12 6.88 -16.51 -3.70
N PHE A 13 6.24 -16.59 -2.54
CA PHE A 13 4.78 -16.68 -2.41
C PHE A 13 4.08 -15.50 -3.10
N ARG A 14 4.52 -14.25 -2.84
CA ARG A 14 3.93 -13.05 -3.48
C ARG A 14 4.05 -13.08 -5.00
N HIS A 15 5.20 -13.46 -5.54
CA HIS A 15 5.37 -13.60 -6.99
C HIS A 15 4.44 -14.67 -7.58
N GLN A 16 4.36 -15.83 -6.94
CA GLN A 16 3.45 -16.90 -7.35
C GLN A 16 1.99 -16.46 -7.28
N LEU A 17 1.59 -15.76 -6.22
CA LEU A 17 0.25 -15.19 -6.07
C LEU A 17 -0.06 -14.21 -7.19
N HIS A 18 0.82 -13.26 -7.50
CA HIS A 18 0.63 -12.32 -8.60
C HIS A 18 0.49 -13.05 -9.94
N HIS A 19 1.32 -14.05 -10.20
CA HIS A 19 1.21 -14.88 -11.41
C HIS A 19 -0.11 -15.66 -11.47
N ALA A 20 -0.60 -16.17 -10.34
CA ALA A 20 -1.88 -16.86 -10.28
C ALA A 20 -3.06 -15.90 -10.52
N LEU A 21 -2.99 -14.69 -9.98
CA LEU A 21 -3.98 -13.63 -10.16
C LEU A 21 -4.08 -13.20 -11.63
N LEU A 22 -2.95 -13.02 -12.32
CA LEU A 22 -2.92 -12.68 -13.75
C LEU A 22 -3.67 -13.69 -14.65
N LYS A 23 -3.83 -14.94 -14.19
CA LYS A 23 -4.55 -15.99 -14.92
C LYS A 23 -6.06 -16.02 -14.63
N LYS A 24 -6.55 -15.18 -13.71
CA LYS A 24 -7.98 -15.13 -13.34
C LYS A 24 -8.77 -14.30 -14.35
N ARG A 25 -9.93 -14.81 -14.72
CA ARG A 25 -10.87 -14.12 -15.63
C ARG A 25 -11.41 -12.84 -14.95
N LYS A 26 -11.58 -11.78 -15.73
CA LYS A 26 -12.12 -10.47 -15.28
C LYS A 26 -11.32 -9.85 -14.11
N LEU A 27 -10.03 -10.16 -14.03
CA LEU A 27 -9.11 -9.57 -13.06
C LEU A 27 -8.04 -8.79 -13.80
N ALA A 28 -7.82 -7.54 -13.39
CA ALA A 28 -6.68 -6.74 -13.83
C ALA A 28 -5.77 -6.49 -12.62
N LEU A 29 -4.51 -6.93 -12.70
CA LEU A 29 -3.51 -6.65 -11.68
C LEU A 29 -2.78 -5.34 -12.03
N ARG A 30 -2.86 -4.35 -11.14
CA ARG A 30 -2.12 -3.09 -11.26
C ARG A 30 -0.98 -3.08 -10.24
N LEU A 31 0.26 -3.08 -10.73
CA LEU A 31 1.45 -2.93 -9.89
C LEU A 31 1.99 -1.51 -10.05
N GLY A 32 2.44 -0.92 -8.95
CA GLY A 32 3.18 0.33 -8.98
C GLY A 32 4.58 0.12 -9.51
N ASN A 33 5.20 1.18 -9.99
CA ASN A 33 6.60 1.16 -10.37
C ASN A 33 7.44 1.69 -9.22
N LEU A 34 8.58 1.05 -8.97
CA LEU A 34 9.60 1.61 -8.10
C LEU A 34 10.32 2.72 -8.87
N THR A 35 10.16 3.94 -8.39
CA THR A 35 10.82 5.12 -8.95
C THR A 35 11.85 5.63 -7.96
N HIS A 36 13.06 5.86 -8.47
CA HIS A 36 14.26 6.28 -7.72
C HIS A 36 14.71 5.26 -6.67
N ALA A 37 16.02 5.01 -6.66
CA ALA A 37 16.70 4.12 -5.72
C ALA A 37 17.91 4.87 -5.19
N ASP A 38 17.66 6.08 -4.71
CA ASP A 38 18.70 6.93 -4.16
C ASP A 38 18.96 6.52 -2.71
N TRP A 39 20.22 6.58 -2.32
CA TRP A 39 20.61 6.40 -0.94
C TRP A 39 20.30 7.69 -0.17
N ARG A 40 19.52 7.59 0.90
CA ARG A 40 19.27 8.70 1.82
C ARG A 40 19.82 8.39 3.20
N LEU A 41 20.27 9.42 3.90
CA LEU A 41 20.55 9.31 5.33
C LEU A 41 19.24 9.11 6.09
N LYS A 42 19.27 8.22 7.09
CA LYS A 42 18.15 8.05 8.02
C LYS A 42 17.92 9.37 8.77
N PRO A 43 16.65 9.73 9.07
CA PRO A 43 16.35 10.98 9.78
C PRO A 43 17.11 11.13 11.10
N ALA A 44 17.32 10.03 11.83
CA ALA A 44 18.09 10.01 13.07
C ALA A 44 19.57 10.35 12.83
N SER A 45 20.23 9.66 11.91
CA SER A 45 21.64 9.89 11.57
C SER A 45 21.87 11.28 10.99
N ALA A 46 20.94 11.80 10.17
CA ALA A 46 20.98 13.18 9.69
C ALA A 46 20.89 14.20 10.83
N THR A 47 20.05 13.93 11.83
CA THR A 47 19.91 14.78 13.02
C THR A 47 21.18 14.77 13.87
N ASP A 48 21.84 13.62 14.03
CA ASP A 48 23.06 13.49 14.81
C ASP A 48 24.27 14.16 14.13
N LEU A 49 24.35 14.09 12.79
CA LEU A 49 25.32 14.86 12.00
C LEU A 49 25.12 16.37 12.19
N LEU A 50 23.88 16.86 12.07
CA LEU A 50 23.57 18.29 12.24
C LEU A 50 23.84 18.80 13.65
N LYS A 51 23.75 17.93 14.67
CA LYS A 51 24.07 18.25 16.06
C LYS A 51 25.56 18.06 16.41
N GLY A 52 26.40 17.69 15.44
CA GLY A 52 27.82 17.42 15.67
C GLY A 52 28.10 16.23 16.59
N LYS A 53 27.11 15.36 16.81
CA LYS A 53 27.26 14.14 17.63
C LYS A 53 27.94 13.00 16.87
N LYS A 54 27.96 13.12 15.54
CA LYS A 54 28.53 12.16 14.61
C LYS A 54 29.21 12.93 13.49
N THR A 55 30.35 12.45 13.00
CA THR A 55 31.03 13.06 11.85
C THR A 55 30.75 12.29 10.56
N LEU A 56 31.11 12.88 9.41
CA LEU A 56 30.96 12.24 8.11
C LEU A 56 31.80 10.96 7.99
N GLU A 57 32.98 10.90 8.63
CA GLU A 57 33.84 9.72 8.61
C GLU A 57 33.27 8.55 9.43
N GLU A 58 32.38 8.82 10.38
CA GLU A 58 31.76 7.83 11.25
C GLU A 58 30.47 7.20 10.65
N LEU A 59 30.07 7.63 9.45
CA LEU A 59 28.91 7.07 8.77
C LEU A 59 29.15 5.64 8.29
N THR A 60 28.15 4.80 8.52
CA THR A 60 28.16 3.38 8.13
C THR A 60 26.94 3.04 7.29
N ASP A 61 26.93 1.84 6.69
CA ASP A 61 25.77 1.30 5.97
C ASP A 61 24.48 1.30 6.82
N ALA A 62 24.60 1.29 8.16
CA ALA A 62 23.46 1.35 9.07
C ALA A 62 22.80 2.73 9.15
N ASP A 63 23.49 3.79 8.72
CA ASP A 63 23.02 5.19 8.77
C ASP A 63 22.27 5.62 7.50
N VAL A 64 22.38 4.81 6.45
CA VAL A 64 21.72 5.05 5.17
C VAL A 64 20.61 4.05 4.94
N GLU A 65 19.61 4.48 4.17
CA GLU A 65 18.55 3.62 3.69
C GLU A 65 18.22 3.96 2.25
N LEU A 66 17.70 2.98 1.53
CA LEU A 66 17.29 3.17 0.15
C LEU A 66 15.94 3.89 0.14
N ASP A 67 15.87 5.09 -0.43
CA ASP A 67 14.60 5.81 -0.62
C ASP A 67 13.86 5.21 -1.81
N LEU A 68 13.18 4.09 -1.57
CA LEU A 68 12.32 3.46 -2.56
C LEU A 68 10.93 4.10 -2.49
N ARG A 69 10.53 4.79 -3.56
CA ARG A 69 9.15 5.27 -3.72
C ARG A 69 8.41 4.43 -4.74
N GLN A 70 7.35 3.77 -4.31
CA GLN A 70 6.40 3.15 -5.21
C GLN A 70 5.38 4.21 -5.64
N LYS A 71 5.23 4.41 -6.95
CA LYS A 71 4.29 5.39 -7.52
C LYS A 71 3.34 4.78 -8.55
N GLY A 72 2.22 5.47 -8.75
CA GLY A 72 1.36 5.31 -9.92
C GLY A 72 0.33 4.18 -9.85
N VAL A 73 0.16 3.50 -8.71
CA VAL A 73 -0.92 2.53 -8.55
C VAL A 73 -2.27 3.23 -8.38
N ASP A 74 -2.31 4.31 -7.61
CA ASP A 74 -3.55 5.04 -7.29
C ASP A 74 -4.15 5.69 -8.54
N MET A 75 -3.29 6.31 -9.35
CA MET A 75 -3.71 6.86 -10.64
C MET A 75 -4.25 5.80 -11.61
N ARG A 76 -3.64 4.60 -11.65
CA ARG A 76 -4.11 3.51 -12.52
C ARG A 76 -5.48 3.01 -12.08
N ILE A 77 -5.66 2.82 -10.77
CA ILE A 77 -6.95 2.42 -10.20
C ILE A 77 -8.01 3.52 -10.42
N GLY A 78 -7.65 4.79 -10.21
CA GLY A 78 -8.53 5.92 -10.46
C GLY A 78 -8.98 6.02 -11.92
N LEU A 79 -8.07 5.77 -12.86
CA LEU A 79 -8.41 5.73 -14.29
C LEU A 79 -9.32 4.53 -14.63
N ASP A 80 -9.08 3.37 -14.02
CA ASP A 80 -9.96 2.21 -14.18
C ASP A 80 -11.38 2.53 -13.70
N ILE A 81 -11.53 3.11 -12.50
CA ILE A 81 -12.81 3.58 -11.95
C ILE A 81 -13.49 4.55 -12.92
N ALA A 82 -12.78 5.58 -13.39
CA ALA A 82 -13.33 6.56 -14.30
C ALA A 82 -13.78 5.93 -15.63
N SER A 83 -12.96 5.04 -16.19
CA SER A 83 -13.27 4.38 -17.46
C SER A 83 -14.50 3.45 -17.38
N LEU A 84 -14.64 2.71 -16.27
CA LEU A 84 -15.79 1.84 -16.03
C LEU A 84 -17.07 2.65 -15.82
N THR A 85 -16.94 3.77 -15.11
CA THR A 85 -18.02 4.70 -14.83
C THR A 85 -18.52 5.37 -16.12
N PHE A 86 -17.66 6.05 -16.87
CA PHE A 86 -18.06 6.77 -18.08
C PHE A 86 -18.63 5.87 -19.17
N LYS A 87 -18.14 4.62 -19.24
CA LYS A 87 -18.68 3.63 -20.18
C LYS A 87 -19.93 2.93 -19.66
N GLN A 88 -20.41 3.28 -18.46
CA GLN A 88 -21.56 2.68 -17.79
C GLN A 88 -21.51 1.14 -17.76
N GLN A 89 -20.31 0.59 -17.56
CA GLN A 89 -20.07 -0.85 -17.57
C GLN A 89 -20.37 -1.52 -16.22
N VAL A 90 -20.54 -0.71 -15.18
CA VAL A 90 -20.83 -1.13 -13.81
C VAL A 90 -21.93 -0.25 -13.26
N SER A 91 -22.71 -0.76 -12.31
CA SER A 91 -23.68 0.01 -11.52
C SER A 91 -23.20 0.28 -10.09
N LYS A 92 -22.16 -0.44 -9.66
CA LYS A 92 -21.61 -0.39 -8.31
C LYS A 92 -20.11 -0.61 -8.33
N ILE A 93 -19.40 0.18 -7.53
CA ILE A 93 -17.97 0.03 -7.29
C ILE A 93 -17.75 -0.15 -5.79
N VAL A 94 -17.03 -1.21 -5.42
CA VAL A 94 -16.58 -1.45 -4.05
C VAL A 94 -15.08 -1.27 -4.01
N LEU A 95 -14.62 -0.20 -3.38
CA LEU A 95 -13.20 0.10 -3.19
C LEU A 95 -12.76 -0.40 -1.82
N VAL A 96 -11.79 -1.30 -1.80
CA VAL A 96 -11.12 -1.74 -0.56
C VAL A 96 -9.78 -1.04 -0.50
N ALA A 97 -9.71 0.10 0.17
CA ALA A 97 -8.53 0.93 0.25
C ALA A 97 -8.52 1.75 1.54
N GLY A 98 -7.34 1.90 2.14
CA GLY A 98 -7.13 2.74 3.32
C GLY A 98 -6.47 4.07 3.00
N ASP A 99 -6.68 4.57 1.78
CA ASP A 99 -6.06 5.78 1.23
C ASP A 99 -7.13 6.79 0.81
N ALA A 100 -6.89 8.06 1.11
CA ALA A 100 -7.76 9.17 0.77
C ALA A 100 -7.53 9.70 -0.65
N ASP A 101 -6.47 9.28 -1.34
CA ASP A 101 -6.16 9.74 -2.70
C ASP A 101 -7.25 9.36 -3.74
N PHE A 102 -8.21 8.49 -3.39
CA PHE A 102 -9.32 8.08 -4.25
C PHE A 102 -10.57 8.98 -4.18
N VAL A 103 -10.58 10.02 -3.34
CA VAL A 103 -11.70 10.99 -3.25
C VAL A 103 -12.17 11.49 -4.62
N PRO A 104 -11.28 11.91 -5.55
CA PRO A 104 -11.72 12.42 -6.86
C PRO A 104 -12.40 11.34 -7.72
N ALA A 105 -11.92 10.10 -7.64
CA ALA A 105 -12.49 8.98 -8.39
C ALA A 105 -13.88 8.59 -7.84
N ALA A 106 -14.04 8.58 -6.52
CA ALA A 106 -15.33 8.34 -5.88
C ALA A 106 -16.37 9.41 -6.25
N LYS A 107 -15.97 10.69 -6.19
CA LYS A 107 -16.81 11.82 -6.59
C LYS A 107 -17.26 11.73 -8.05
N LEU A 108 -16.36 11.34 -8.95
CA LEU A 108 -16.67 11.13 -10.36
C LEU A 108 -17.68 9.99 -10.53
N ALA A 109 -17.44 8.85 -9.88
CA ALA A 109 -18.34 7.69 -9.95
C ALA A 109 -19.77 8.03 -9.50
N ARG A 110 -19.91 8.71 -8.36
CA ARG A 110 -21.22 9.12 -7.83
C ARG A 110 -21.97 10.08 -8.74
N ARG A 111 -21.27 11.03 -9.36
CA ARG A 111 -21.87 12.00 -10.29
C ARG A 111 -22.48 11.35 -11.54
N GLU A 112 -21.87 10.25 -11.99
CA GLU A 112 -22.37 9.45 -13.09
C GLU A 112 -23.43 8.40 -12.65
N GLY A 113 -23.87 8.46 -11.39
CA GLY A 113 -24.94 7.61 -10.87
C GLY A 113 -24.51 6.21 -10.44
N ILE A 114 -23.20 5.97 -10.24
CA ILE A 114 -22.68 4.69 -9.77
C ILE A 114 -22.67 4.66 -8.23
N ASP A 115 -23.18 3.57 -7.64
CA ASP A 115 -23.14 3.33 -6.19
C ASP A 115 -21.70 3.01 -5.75
N PHE A 116 -21.10 3.89 -4.96
CA PHE A 116 -19.70 3.81 -4.55
C PHE A 116 -19.55 3.47 -3.06
N VAL A 117 -19.05 2.27 -2.77
CA VAL A 117 -18.84 1.76 -1.41
C VAL A 117 -17.35 1.68 -1.09
N LEU A 118 -16.97 2.15 0.10
CA LEU A 118 -15.60 2.09 0.60
C LEU A 118 -15.47 1.11 1.79
N ASP A 119 -14.44 0.28 1.74
CA ASP A 119 -13.92 -0.47 2.88
C ASP A 119 -12.52 0.06 3.26
N PRO A 120 -12.39 0.82 4.37
CA PRO A 120 -11.11 1.36 4.83
C PRO A 120 -10.21 0.38 5.55
N MET A 121 -10.65 -0.87 5.74
CA MET A 121 -9.97 -1.86 6.57
C MET A 121 -9.67 -1.34 7.98
N TRP A 122 -10.68 -0.75 8.63
CA TRP A 122 -10.61 -0.16 9.98
C TRP A 122 -9.70 1.07 10.13
N ARG A 123 -9.19 1.65 9.04
CA ARG A 123 -8.52 2.95 9.11
C ARG A 123 -9.52 4.08 9.29
N PRO A 124 -9.17 5.11 10.08
CA PRO A 124 -9.94 6.34 10.10
C PRO A 124 -9.88 6.99 8.71
N ILE A 125 -11.01 7.48 8.24
CA ILE A 125 -11.16 8.15 6.96
C ILE A 125 -11.40 9.64 7.22
N PRO A 126 -10.77 10.56 6.47
CA PRO A 126 -11.09 11.99 6.54
C PRO A 126 -12.56 12.26 6.16
N ASP A 127 -13.19 13.25 6.79
CA ASP A 127 -14.61 13.58 6.57
C ASP A 127 -14.94 13.89 5.09
N ASP A 128 -14.00 14.48 4.36
CA ASP A 128 -14.12 14.80 2.92
C ASP A 128 -14.34 13.55 2.04
N LEU A 129 -13.71 12.42 2.38
CA LEU A 129 -13.96 11.16 1.67
C LEU A 129 -15.31 10.56 2.04
N ASN A 130 -15.77 10.75 3.29
CA ASN A 130 -17.06 10.26 3.74
C ASN A 130 -18.23 10.96 3.03
N GLU A 131 -18.09 12.25 2.73
CA GLU A 131 -19.08 13.00 1.93
C GLU A 131 -19.24 12.43 0.51
N HIS A 132 -18.21 11.78 -0.02
CA HIS A 132 -18.11 11.38 -1.42
C HIS A 132 -18.26 9.86 -1.64
N ILE A 133 -18.75 9.12 -0.66
CA ILE A 133 -19.10 7.69 -0.74
C ILE A 133 -20.58 7.47 -0.41
N ASP A 134 -21.19 6.42 -0.97
CA ASP A 134 -22.58 6.01 -0.68
C ASP A 134 -22.66 5.03 0.49
N GLY A 135 -21.57 4.29 0.74
CA GLY A 135 -21.50 3.33 1.84
C GLY A 135 -20.10 3.19 2.41
N LEU A 136 -20.04 3.04 3.72
CA LEU A 136 -18.82 2.75 4.46
C LEU A 136 -18.97 1.42 5.19
N ARG A 137 -18.18 0.41 4.81
CA ARG A 137 -18.29 -0.91 5.43
C ARG A 137 -16.96 -1.65 5.40
N SER A 138 -16.47 -2.04 6.57
CA SER A 138 -15.35 -2.97 6.69
C SER A 138 -15.82 -4.41 6.86
N VAL A 139 -15.31 -5.31 6.01
CA VAL A 139 -15.65 -6.75 6.05
C VAL A 139 -14.53 -7.62 6.63
N CYS A 140 -13.30 -7.11 6.69
CA CYS A 140 -12.19 -7.83 7.31
C CYS A 140 -12.33 -7.86 8.85
N PRO A 141 -11.85 -8.91 9.55
CA PRO A 141 -11.84 -8.93 11.01
C PRO A 141 -11.11 -7.71 11.57
N ARG A 142 -11.68 -7.07 12.60
CA ARG A 142 -11.05 -5.91 13.24
C ARG A 142 -9.71 -6.33 13.86
N PRO A 143 -8.58 -5.76 13.43
CA PRO A 143 -7.29 -6.10 14.01
C PRO A 143 -7.27 -5.67 15.48
N ASP A 144 -6.87 -6.57 16.38
CA ASP A 144 -6.73 -6.24 17.80
C ASP A 144 -5.61 -5.20 17.94
N PRO A 145 -5.88 -4.02 18.53
CA PRO A 145 -4.85 -3.01 18.78
C PRO A 145 -3.65 -3.55 19.57
N ARG A 146 -3.84 -4.62 20.35
CA ARG A 146 -2.83 -5.23 21.23
C ARG A 146 -1.98 -6.30 20.54
N SER A 147 -2.36 -6.80 19.36
CA SER A 147 -1.63 -7.89 18.68
C SER A 147 -0.40 -7.42 17.89
N ARG A 148 -0.12 -6.10 17.83
CA ARG A 148 1.07 -5.57 17.12
C ARG A 148 2.41 -5.86 17.81
N GLY A 149 2.41 -6.49 18.99
CA GLY A 149 3.62 -6.79 19.77
C GLY A 149 4.17 -8.22 19.67
N SER A 150 3.46 -9.17 19.06
CA SER A 150 3.84 -10.59 19.09
C SER A 150 4.04 -11.19 17.70
N ALA A 151 5.03 -10.67 16.97
CA ALA A 151 5.70 -11.45 15.93
C ALA A 151 7.06 -11.90 16.49
N GLN A 152 7.03 -12.69 17.58
CA GLN A 152 8.22 -13.40 18.07
C GLN A 152 8.10 -14.88 17.74
N VAL A 153 9.09 -15.34 16.96
CA VAL A 153 9.74 -16.65 16.97
C VAL A 153 8.83 -17.85 17.24
N VAL A 154 8.46 -18.55 16.18
CA VAL A 154 8.06 -19.96 16.28
C VAL A 154 9.34 -20.76 16.48
N GLU A 155 9.69 -21.06 17.73
CA GLU A 155 10.64 -22.12 18.07
C GLU A 155 10.01 -23.45 17.68
N SER A 156 10.63 -24.11 16.71
CA SER A 156 10.42 -25.52 16.38
C SER A 156 11.02 -26.37 17.49
N GLY A 157 10.17 -26.86 18.40
CA GLY A 157 10.47 -28.01 19.25
C GLY A 157 9.91 -29.28 18.60
N GLU A 158 10.80 -30.17 18.18
CA GLU A 158 10.47 -31.59 17.94
C GLU A 158 11.21 -32.43 18.98
N ALA A 159 10.44 -33.36 19.56
CA ALA A 159 10.88 -34.43 20.42
C ALA A 159 11.47 -35.60 19.62
#